data_AF-A0A661ZLH1-F1
#
_entry.id   AF-A0A661ZLH1-F1
#
_cell.length_a   1.000
_cell.length_b   1.000
_cell.length_c   1.000
_cell.angle_alpha   90.00
_cell.angle_beta   90.00
_cell.angle_gamma   90.00
#
_symmetry.space_group_name_H-M   'P 1'
#
loop_
_entity.id
_entity.type
_entity.pdbx_description
1 polymer ?
#
loop_
_entity_poly.entity_id
_entity_poly.type
_entity_poly.pdbx_seq_one_letter_code
_entity_poly.pdbx_strand_id
1 'polypeptide(L)'
;MVQILTFVFFTLLVAVISYFATRKTPENTSDGYFLGGRSLTGVVIAGSILLTNLSTEQIVGLNGAAYREGILVMAWETLAAIAIVITAVVLLTRYLKGGITTVPQFLERRYDKTTKTIASGLFLSGYMVILLPIVLYSGALAINTMFNIPEMLGVSDTVALWISVWGIGIVGSMYAIFGGLKAVAVSDTINAIGLLTGGLLIPVFGLMAIGDGSILNGWDVMVQSNPDKFEAMGDSGASVPFATIFTGMMLVQLFYWGTNQAIIQRALGAKNLKEGQKGLLLAAFIKILVPLIVVIPGIIAFQMFKEPL
;
A
#
# COMPACT_ATOMS: atom_id res chain seq x y z
N MET A 1 -20.00 -14.32 13.27
CA MET A 1 -19.24 -14.71 14.48
C MET A 1 -17.83 -15.19 14.18
N VAL A 2 -17.63 -16.20 13.31
CA VAL A 2 -16.29 -16.72 12.94
C VAL A 2 -15.38 -15.62 12.36
N GLN A 3 -15.87 -14.78 11.46
CA GLN A 3 -15.09 -13.69 10.86
C GLN A 3 -14.56 -12.69 11.89
N ILE A 4 -15.40 -12.26 12.84
CA ILE A 4 -15.01 -11.32 13.91
C ILE A 4 -13.96 -11.96 14.83
N LEU A 5 -14.15 -13.23 15.21
CA LEU A 5 -13.18 -13.95 16.04
C LEU A 5 -11.83 -14.09 15.33
N THR A 6 -11.82 -14.46 14.05
CA THR A 6 -10.59 -14.54 13.25
C THR A 6 -9.91 -13.17 13.12
N PHE A 7 -10.68 -12.10 12.90
CA PHE A 7 -10.16 -10.73 12.83
C PHE A 7 -9.49 -10.30 14.14
N VAL A 8 -10.18 -10.48 15.28
CA VAL A 8 -9.65 -10.15 16.60
C VAL A 8 -8.41 -11.00 16.91
N PHE A 9 -8.46 -12.31 16.64
CA PHE A 9 -7.33 -13.21 16.84
C PHE A 9 -6.10 -12.77 16.05
N PHE A 10 -6.24 -12.52 14.74
CA PHE A 10 -5.14 -12.12 13.89
C PHE A 10 -4.57 -10.75 14.30
N THR A 11 -5.46 -9.79 14.63
CA THR A 11 -5.06 -8.46 15.10
C THR A 11 -4.26 -8.54 16.42
N LEU A 12 -4.73 -9.34 17.38
CA LEU A 12 -4.03 -9.56 18.65
C LEU A 12 -2.70 -10.29 18.43
N LEU A 13 -2.66 -11.28 17.54
CA LEU A 13 -1.43 -12.00 17.20
C LEU A 13 -0.36 -11.02 16.67
N VAL A 14 -0.72 -10.17 15.71
CA VAL A 14 0.18 -9.15 15.15
C VAL A 14 0.64 -8.16 16.23
N ALA A 15 -0.28 -7.72 17.10
CA ALA A 15 0.05 -6.81 18.19
C ALA A 15 1.06 -7.45 19.17
N VAL A 16 0.86 -8.71 19.55
CA VAL A 16 1.74 -9.45 20.46
C VAL A 16 3.13 -9.67 19.84
N ILE A 17 3.19 -10.13 18.58
CA ILE A 17 4.48 -10.35 17.90
C ILE A 17 5.25 -9.03 17.78
N SER A 18 4.55 -7.96 17.40
CA SER A 18 5.16 -6.63 17.25
C SER A 18 5.72 -6.12 18.58
N TYR A 19 4.94 -6.24 19.67
CA TYR A 19 5.39 -5.87 21.01
C TYR A 19 6.66 -6.63 21.44
N PHE A 20 6.69 -7.95 21.26
CA PHE A 20 7.87 -8.74 21.63
C PHE A 20 9.10 -8.43 20.76
N ALA A 21 8.91 -8.06 19.50
CA ALA A 21 9.97 -7.67 18.59
C ALA A 21 10.54 -6.26 18.89
N THR A 22 9.74 -5.37 19.49
CA THR A 22 10.13 -3.98 19.75
C THR A 22 10.48 -3.66 21.20
N ARG A 23 10.09 -4.47 22.18
CA ARG A 23 10.34 -4.23 23.63
C ARG A 23 11.80 -3.92 24.03
N LYS A 24 12.77 -4.20 23.17
CA LYS A 24 14.21 -3.95 23.42
C LYS A 24 14.72 -2.67 22.76
N THR A 25 13.90 -1.97 21.98
CA THR A 25 14.29 -0.72 21.32
C THR A 25 13.95 0.45 22.24
N PRO A 26 14.92 1.29 22.65
CA PRO A 26 14.63 2.48 23.43
C PRO A 26 13.93 3.53 22.56
N GLU A 27 12.66 3.79 22.81
CA GLU A 27 11.84 4.75 22.06
C GLU A 27 11.99 6.20 22.53
N ASN A 28 12.70 6.42 23.65
CA ASN A 28 12.92 7.75 24.23
C ASN A 28 13.88 8.65 23.43
N THR A 29 14.38 8.18 22.29
CA THR A 29 15.30 8.93 21.41
C THR A 29 14.67 9.10 20.04
N SER A 30 14.95 10.22 19.36
CA SER A 30 14.45 10.46 18.00
C SER A 30 14.86 9.35 17.01
N ASP A 31 16.07 8.81 17.14
CA ASP A 31 16.53 7.67 16.32
C ASP A 31 15.77 6.38 16.65
N GLY A 32 15.46 6.13 17.93
CA GLY A 32 14.63 5.01 18.35
C GLY A 32 13.21 5.09 17.79
N TYR A 33 12.55 6.23 17.99
CA TYR A 33 11.16 6.46 17.60
C TYR A 33 10.98 6.57 16.07
N PHE A 34 11.76 7.45 15.40
CA PHE A 34 11.57 7.72 13.98
C PHE A 34 12.37 6.82 13.03
N LEU A 35 13.47 6.20 13.48
CA LEU A 35 14.31 5.34 12.62
C LEU A 35 14.33 3.88 13.07
N GLY A 36 13.55 3.52 14.11
CA GLY A 36 13.55 2.17 14.66
C GLY A 36 14.92 1.71 15.17
N GLY A 37 15.75 2.66 15.60
CA GLY A 37 17.14 2.44 15.99
C GLY A 37 18.04 1.96 14.86
N ARG A 38 17.69 2.24 13.59
CA ARG A 38 18.38 1.74 12.39
C ARG A 38 18.63 0.23 12.48
N SER A 39 17.58 -0.52 12.77
CA SER A 39 17.67 -1.97 12.96
C SER A 39 16.89 -2.77 11.91
N LEU A 40 16.23 -2.10 10.96
CA LEU A 40 15.37 -2.76 9.98
C LEU A 40 16.20 -3.55 8.97
N THR A 41 15.73 -4.76 8.67
CA THR A 41 16.32 -5.67 7.67
C THR A 41 15.51 -5.61 6.38
N GLY A 42 16.08 -6.07 5.27
CA GLY A 42 15.45 -5.96 3.96
C GLY A 42 14.05 -6.59 3.88
N VAL A 43 13.81 -7.72 4.54
CA VAL A 43 12.48 -8.36 4.55
C VAL A 43 11.45 -7.48 5.26
N VAL A 44 11.82 -6.89 6.39
CA VAL A 44 10.93 -6.00 7.16
C VAL A 44 10.63 -4.72 6.38
N ILE A 45 11.64 -4.18 5.71
CA ILE A 45 11.49 -3.00 4.85
C ILE A 45 10.56 -3.30 3.69
N ALA A 46 10.74 -4.44 3.01
CA ALA A 46 9.91 -4.84 1.89
C ALA A 46 8.45 -5.02 2.31
N GLY A 47 8.20 -5.79 3.38
CA GLY A 47 6.86 -6.01 3.90
C GLY A 47 6.17 -4.70 4.31
N SER A 48 6.87 -3.82 5.04
CA SER A 48 6.30 -2.54 5.46
C SER A 48 6.00 -1.60 4.30
N ILE A 49 6.90 -1.51 3.32
CA ILE A 49 6.68 -0.69 2.13
C ILE A 49 5.48 -1.22 1.32
N LEU A 50 5.38 -2.54 1.15
CA LEU A 50 4.27 -3.15 0.42
C LEU A 50 2.94 -2.91 1.11
N LEU A 51 2.85 -3.10 2.44
CA LEU A 51 1.59 -2.85 3.13
C LEU A 51 1.22 -1.37 3.17
N THR A 52 2.21 -0.48 3.35
CA THR A 52 1.97 0.97 3.33
C THR A 52 1.41 1.43 1.98
N ASN A 53 1.78 0.74 0.89
CA ASN A 53 1.31 1.06 -0.44
C ASN A 53 0.03 0.29 -0.86
N LEU A 54 -0.12 -0.97 -0.45
CA LEU A 54 -1.31 -1.78 -0.69
C LEU A 54 -2.34 -1.60 0.42
N SER A 55 -2.71 -0.35 0.57
CA SER A 55 -3.73 0.14 1.47
C SER A 55 -5.14 -0.08 0.89
N THR A 56 -6.17 0.15 1.71
CA THR A 56 -7.57 -0.07 1.33
C THR A 56 -7.99 0.77 0.14
N GLU A 57 -7.48 2.00 0.02
CA GLU A 57 -7.76 2.85 -1.14
C GLU A 57 -7.13 2.31 -2.42
N GLN A 58 -5.93 1.73 -2.35
CA GLN A 58 -5.27 1.17 -3.52
C GLN A 58 -6.04 -0.07 -4.00
N ILE A 59 -6.43 -0.95 -3.07
CA ILE A 59 -7.17 -2.17 -3.41
C ILE A 59 -8.55 -1.81 -3.97
N VAL A 60 -9.34 -0.99 -3.28
CA VAL A 60 -10.70 -0.65 -3.73
C VAL A 60 -10.66 0.22 -4.99
N GLY A 61 -9.81 1.24 -5.02
CA GLY A 61 -9.71 2.18 -6.13
C GLY A 61 -9.20 1.53 -7.41
N LEU A 62 -8.12 0.76 -7.34
CA LEU A 62 -7.52 0.13 -8.52
C LEU A 62 -8.37 -1.05 -9.03
N ASN A 63 -9.02 -1.81 -8.14
CA ASN A 63 -10.02 -2.81 -8.58
C ASN A 63 -11.18 -2.14 -9.32
N GLY A 64 -11.70 -1.01 -8.82
CA GLY A 64 -12.76 -0.26 -9.50
C GLY A 64 -12.31 0.34 -10.83
N ALA A 65 -11.06 0.78 -10.94
CA ALA A 65 -10.49 1.23 -12.21
C ALA A 65 -10.34 0.05 -13.20
N ALA A 66 -9.84 -1.10 -12.74
CA ALA A 66 -9.72 -2.30 -13.55
C ALA A 66 -11.09 -2.87 -13.99
N TYR A 67 -12.11 -2.75 -13.16
CA TYR A 67 -13.49 -3.09 -13.54
C TYR A 67 -13.95 -2.27 -14.75
N ARG A 68 -13.65 -0.96 -14.78
CA ARG A 68 -14.06 -0.05 -15.86
C ARG A 68 -13.17 -0.15 -17.09
N GLU A 69 -11.86 -0.22 -16.92
CA GLU A 69 -10.88 -0.03 -18.00
C GLU A 69 -9.97 -1.25 -18.24
N GLY A 70 -10.13 -2.32 -17.47
CA GLY A 70 -9.38 -3.55 -17.67
C GLY A 70 -7.92 -3.46 -17.25
N ILE A 71 -7.05 -4.13 -17.99
CA ILE A 71 -5.66 -4.40 -17.60
C ILE A 71 -4.77 -3.16 -17.71
N LEU A 72 -5.15 -2.13 -18.49
CA LEU A 72 -4.31 -0.95 -18.73
C LEU A 72 -3.87 -0.24 -17.45
N VAL A 73 -4.71 -0.27 -16.40
CA VAL A 73 -4.41 0.36 -15.10
C VAL A 73 -3.23 -0.29 -14.36
N MET A 74 -2.78 -1.48 -14.80
CA MET A 74 -1.58 -2.15 -14.27
C MET A 74 -0.31 -1.31 -14.41
N ALA A 75 -0.30 -0.31 -15.30
CA ALA A 75 0.82 0.62 -15.46
C ALA A 75 1.19 1.33 -14.15
N TRP A 76 0.23 1.57 -13.25
CA TRP A 76 0.49 2.12 -11.91
C TRP A 76 1.35 1.20 -11.03
N GLU A 77 1.28 -0.10 -11.26
CA GLU A 77 1.95 -1.11 -10.45
C GLU A 77 3.29 -1.54 -11.09
N THR A 78 3.31 -1.72 -12.41
CA THR A 78 4.50 -2.19 -13.12
C THR A 78 5.59 -1.11 -13.21
N LEU A 79 5.23 0.16 -13.46
CA LEU A 79 6.20 1.26 -13.48
C LEU A 79 6.74 1.58 -12.07
N ALA A 80 5.94 1.36 -11.04
CA ALA A 80 6.38 1.48 -9.65
C ALA A 80 7.60 0.60 -9.37
N ALA A 81 7.62 -0.65 -9.86
CA ALA A 81 8.75 -1.54 -9.69
C ALA A 81 10.06 -0.92 -10.24
N ILE A 82 10.00 -0.29 -11.42
CA ILE A 82 11.16 0.39 -12.02
C ILE A 82 11.60 1.58 -11.15
N ALA A 83 10.65 2.40 -10.70
CA ALA A 83 10.95 3.54 -9.83
C ALA A 83 11.57 3.13 -8.47
N ILE A 84 11.12 2.01 -7.91
CA ILE A 84 11.69 1.44 -6.68
C ILE A 84 13.14 1.00 -6.90
N VAL A 85 13.45 0.34 -8.03
CA VAL A 85 14.83 -0.04 -8.37
C VAL A 85 15.72 1.19 -8.50
N ILE A 86 15.28 2.23 -9.20
CA ILE A 86 16.01 3.50 -9.33
C ILE A 86 16.24 4.12 -7.94
N THR A 87 15.21 4.11 -7.10
CA THR A 87 15.30 4.60 -5.72
C THR A 87 16.34 3.83 -4.91
N ALA A 88 16.36 2.50 -5.02
CA ALA A 88 17.31 1.65 -4.30
C ALA A 88 18.77 1.93 -4.69
N VAL A 89 19.03 2.04 -5.99
CA VAL A 89 20.41 2.20 -6.50
C VAL A 89 20.89 3.64 -6.33
N VAL A 90 20.04 4.63 -6.61
CA VAL A 90 20.45 6.04 -6.71
C VAL A 90 20.11 6.83 -5.44
N LEU A 91 18.84 6.95 -5.11
CA LEU A 91 18.36 7.88 -4.08
C LEU A 91 18.72 7.39 -2.67
N LEU A 92 18.44 6.13 -2.37
CA LEU A 92 18.74 5.54 -1.06
C LEU A 92 20.24 5.58 -0.76
N THR A 93 21.09 5.30 -1.76
CA THR A 93 22.55 5.42 -1.63
C THR A 93 22.96 6.82 -1.21
N ARG A 94 22.34 7.87 -1.75
CA ARG A 94 22.61 9.26 -1.38
C ARG A 94 22.10 9.60 0.00
N TYR A 95 20.89 9.16 0.36
CA TYR A 95 20.29 9.48 1.66
C TYR A 95 21.06 8.84 2.82
N LEU A 96 21.35 7.54 2.74
CA LEU A 96 22.03 6.83 3.82
C LEU A 96 23.50 7.23 3.96
N LYS A 97 24.24 7.43 2.86
CA LYS A 97 25.63 7.94 2.93
C LYS A 97 25.68 9.39 3.44
N GLY A 98 24.65 10.17 3.16
CA GLY A 98 24.53 11.55 3.63
C GLY A 98 24.10 11.68 5.09
N GLY A 99 23.75 10.58 5.78
CA GLY A 99 23.23 10.61 7.14
C GLY A 99 21.86 11.29 7.26
N ILE A 100 21.10 11.36 6.16
CA ILE A 100 19.80 12.03 6.11
C ILE A 100 18.74 11.16 6.79
N THR A 101 17.88 11.80 7.57
CA THR A 101 16.74 11.16 8.25
C THR A 101 15.40 11.53 7.64
N THR A 102 15.31 12.64 6.89
CA THR A 102 14.08 13.06 6.19
C THR A 102 14.37 13.68 4.81
N VAL A 103 13.46 13.52 3.85
CA VAL A 103 13.59 14.13 2.52
C VAL A 103 13.65 15.67 2.60
N PRO A 104 12.84 16.37 3.43
CA PRO A 104 13.01 17.81 3.62
C PRO A 104 14.39 18.22 4.17
N GLN A 105 15.02 17.40 5.02
CA GLN A 105 16.39 17.65 5.47
C GLN A 105 17.40 17.50 4.32
N PHE A 106 17.21 16.55 3.40
CA PHE A 106 18.02 16.48 2.18
C PHE A 106 17.90 17.76 1.35
N LEU A 107 16.67 18.29 1.19
CA LEU A 107 16.43 19.54 0.47
C LEU A 107 17.09 20.74 1.16
N GLU A 108 17.05 20.83 2.50
CA GLU A 108 17.74 21.87 3.27
C GLU A 108 19.25 21.86 3.02
N ARG A 109 19.86 20.68 3.05
CA ARG A 109 21.30 20.53 2.84
C ARG A 109 21.72 20.87 1.41
N ARG A 110 20.86 20.60 0.43
CA ARG A 110 21.15 20.84 -0.99
C ARG A 110 20.84 22.28 -1.42
N TYR A 111 19.84 22.90 -0.82
CA TYR A 111 19.34 24.22 -1.19
C TYR A 111 19.37 25.15 0.02
N ASP A 112 18.26 25.26 0.76
CA ASP A 112 18.14 26.14 1.93
C ASP A 112 16.98 25.75 2.87
N LYS A 113 16.87 26.47 3.99
CA LYS A 113 15.81 26.29 4.98
C LYS A 113 14.42 26.63 4.44
N THR A 114 14.33 27.58 3.50
CA THR A 114 13.08 27.98 2.86
C THR A 114 12.48 26.83 2.08
N THR A 115 13.28 26.17 1.24
CA THR A 115 12.91 25.00 0.43
C THR A 115 12.42 23.85 1.32
N LYS A 116 13.11 23.56 2.43
CA LYS A 116 12.67 22.58 3.42
C LYS A 116 11.32 22.92 4.03
N THR A 117 11.10 24.19 4.36
CA THR A 117 9.85 24.64 5.01
C THR A 117 8.68 24.50 4.04
N ILE A 118 8.86 24.91 2.78
CA ILE A 118 7.85 24.74 1.73
C ILE A 118 7.56 23.25 1.52
N ALA A 119 8.59 22.42 1.33
CA ALA A 119 8.41 20.98 1.10
C ALA A 119 7.73 20.27 2.28
N SER A 120 8.13 20.60 3.51
CA SER A 120 7.47 20.09 4.73
C SER A 120 6.00 20.48 4.78
N GLY A 121 5.69 21.76 4.49
CA GLY A 121 4.31 22.25 4.46
C GLY A 121 3.45 21.51 3.43
N LEU A 122 3.98 21.31 2.22
CA LEU A 122 3.29 20.58 1.14
C LEU A 122 3.07 19.10 1.48
N PHE A 123 4.06 18.41 2.04
CA PHE A 123 3.91 17.00 2.41
C PHE A 123 2.93 16.82 3.57
N LEU A 124 3.04 17.64 4.61
CA LEU A 124 2.14 17.54 5.77
C LEU A 124 0.70 17.88 5.41
N SER A 125 0.47 18.92 4.59
CA SER A 125 -0.88 19.25 4.13
C SER A 125 -1.45 18.16 3.23
N GLY A 126 -0.65 17.60 2.31
CA GLY A 126 -1.06 16.48 1.47
C GLY A 126 -1.46 15.25 2.28
N TYR A 127 -0.70 14.91 3.33
CA TYR A 127 -1.07 13.80 4.20
C TYR A 127 -2.34 14.06 5.00
N MET A 128 -2.49 15.26 5.56
CA MET A 128 -3.61 15.61 6.42
C MET A 128 -4.94 15.77 5.66
N VAL A 129 -4.89 16.38 4.46
CA VAL A 129 -6.09 16.77 3.72
C VAL A 129 -6.48 15.73 2.66
N ILE A 130 -5.51 14.99 2.12
CA ILE A 130 -5.74 14.05 1.01
C ILE A 130 -5.58 12.61 1.49
N LEU A 131 -4.40 12.23 1.95
CA LEU A 131 -4.09 10.82 2.20
C LEU A 131 -4.91 10.24 3.36
N LEU A 132 -4.82 10.84 4.56
CA LEU A 132 -5.46 10.29 5.76
C LEU A 132 -7.00 10.21 5.64
N PRO A 133 -7.71 11.22 5.11
CA PRO A 133 -9.15 11.10 4.92
C PRO A 133 -9.55 9.97 3.97
N ILE A 134 -8.84 9.79 2.86
CA ILE A 134 -9.11 8.73 1.88
C ILE A 134 -8.87 7.34 2.49
N VAL A 135 -7.76 7.17 3.22
CA VAL A 135 -7.42 5.89 3.90
C VAL A 135 -8.47 5.55 4.95
N LEU A 136 -8.85 6.51 5.82
CA LEU A 136 -9.84 6.27 6.86
C LEU A 136 -11.22 5.99 6.30
N TYR A 137 -11.64 6.74 5.27
CA TYR A 137 -12.93 6.55 4.61
C TYR A 137 -13.02 5.19 3.91
N SER A 138 -12.04 4.86 3.07
CA SER A 138 -12.01 3.58 2.34
C SER A 138 -11.92 2.39 3.30
N GLY A 139 -11.13 2.50 4.37
CA GLY A 139 -11.04 1.48 5.40
C GLY A 139 -12.34 1.29 6.17
N ALA A 140 -13.03 2.38 6.54
CA ALA A 140 -14.33 2.32 7.19
C ALA A 140 -15.40 1.69 6.29
N LEU A 141 -15.41 2.04 5.00
CA LEU A 141 -16.31 1.43 4.01
C LEU A 141 -16.07 -0.08 3.88
N ALA A 142 -14.81 -0.50 3.80
CA ALA A 142 -14.45 -1.91 3.72
C ALA A 142 -14.91 -2.69 4.95
N ILE A 143 -14.61 -2.21 6.18
CA ILE A 143 -15.02 -2.87 7.42
C ILE A 143 -16.54 -2.94 7.55
N ASN A 144 -17.24 -1.83 7.25
CA ASN A 144 -18.70 -1.80 7.33
C ASN A 144 -19.34 -2.83 6.41
N THR A 145 -18.82 -2.96 5.19
CA THR A 145 -19.33 -3.91 4.20
C THR A 145 -18.97 -5.35 4.57
N MET A 146 -17.73 -5.61 5.00
CA MET A 146 -17.25 -6.97 5.32
C MET A 146 -17.92 -7.58 6.55
N PHE A 147 -18.16 -6.77 7.59
CA PHE A 147 -18.75 -7.24 8.86
C PHE A 147 -20.23 -6.90 9.00
N ASN A 148 -20.81 -6.25 8.00
CA ASN A 148 -22.19 -5.76 8.01
C ASN A 148 -22.51 -4.97 9.29
N ILE A 149 -21.62 -4.02 9.62
CA ILE A 149 -21.66 -3.23 10.86
C ILE A 149 -22.98 -2.44 11.02
N PRO A 150 -23.55 -1.79 9.98
CA PRO A 150 -24.81 -1.06 10.11
C PRO A 150 -25.94 -1.94 10.64
N GLU A 151 -26.12 -3.13 10.08
CA GLU A 151 -27.14 -4.09 10.50
C GLU A 151 -26.83 -4.67 11.89
N MET A 152 -25.57 -5.03 12.14
CA MET A 152 -25.14 -5.59 13.43
C MET A 152 -25.38 -4.64 14.61
N LEU A 153 -25.21 -3.33 14.40
CA LEU A 153 -25.40 -2.31 15.43
C LEU A 153 -26.82 -1.69 15.40
N GLY A 154 -27.62 -1.97 14.38
CA GLY A 154 -28.95 -1.36 14.20
C GLY A 154 -28.91 0.16 14.00
N VAL A 155 -27.85 0.66 13.35
CA VAL A 155 -27.64 2.10 13.10
C VAL A 155 -27.64 2.39 11.60
N SER A 156 -27.83 3.65 11.21
CA SER A 156 -27.73 4.04 9.80
C SER A 156 -26.30 3.90 9.26
N ASP A 157 -26.16 3.68 7.95
CA ASP A 157 -24.87 3.53 7.28
C ASP A 157 -23.91 4.69 7.57
N THR A 158 -24.44 5.91 7.62
CA THR A 158 -23.65 7.12 7.95
C THR A 158 -23.10 7.06 9.37
N VAL A 159 -23.91 6.63 10.35
CA VAL A 159 -23.46 6.52 11.75
C VAL A 159 -22.44 5.39 11.89
N ALA A 160 -22.69 4.23 11.27
CA ALA A 160 -21.74 3.13 11.22
C ALA A 160 -20.40 3.56 10.59
N LEU A 161 -20.43 4.37 9.53
CA LEU A 161 -19.23 4.89 8.88
C LEU A 161 -18.42 5.76 9.82
N TRP A 162 -19.05 6.70 10.53
CA TRP A 162 -18.34 7.53 11.51
C TRP A 162 -17.76 6.71 12.66
N ILE A 163 -18.50 5.72 13.19
CA ILE A 163 -18.01 4.82 14.23
C ILE A 163 -16.74 4.10 13.75
N SER A 164 -16.76 3.55 12.53
CA SER A 164 -15.62 2.84 11.95
C SER A 164 -14.43 3.77 11.66
N VAL A 165 -14.67 4.98 11.15
CA VAL A 165 -13.61 6.00 10.95
C VAL A 165 -12.92 6.33 12.27
N TRP A 166 -13.68 6.64 13.32
CA TRP A 166 -13.13 6.94 14.64
C TRP A 166 -12.43 5.72 15.26
N GLY A 167 -13.00 4.53 15.12
CA GLY A 167 -12.41 3.29 15.61
C GLY A 167 -11.04 3.01 14.98
N ILE A 168 -10.94 3.06 13.64
CA ILE A 168 -9.69 2.89 12.91
C ILE A 168 -8.69 3.97 13.31
N GLY A 169 -9.11 5.24 13.35
CA GLY A 169 -8.25 6.37 13.69
C GLY A 169 -7.68 6.30 15.11
N ILE A 170 -8.50 5.96 16.10
CA ILE A 170 -8.09 5.84 17.51
C ILE A 170 -7.15 4.64 17.69
N VAL A 171 -7.54 3.45 17.21
CA VAL A 171 -6.69 2.25 17.30
C VAL A 171 -5.37 2.46 16.55
N GLY A 172 -5.45 3.03 15.35
CA GLY A 172 -4.31 3.43 14.52
C GLY A 172 -3.34 4.34 15.26
N SER A 173 -3.88 5.40 15.86
CA SER A 173 -3.08 6.40 16.58
C SER A 173 -2.45 5.81 17.85
N MET A 174 -3.17 4.98 18.60
CA MET A 174 -2.63 4.37 19.82
C MET A 174 -1.36 3.57 19.51
N TYR A 175 -1.40 2.62 18.57
CA TYR A 175 -0.21 1.81 18.31
C TYR A 175 0.91 2.62 17.62
N ALA A 176 0.57 3.63 16.80
CA ALA A 176 1.57 4.48 16.15
C ALA A 176 2.31 5.38 17.16
N ILE A 177 1.58 5.98 18.11
CA ILE A 177 2.14 6.86 19.14
C ILE A 177 2.98 6.07 20.15
N PHE A 178 2.55 4.86 20.53
CA PHE A 178 3.22 4.06 21.57
C PHE A 178 4.24 3.04 21.05
N GLY A 179 4.34 2.80 19.74
CA GLY A 179 5.23 1.75 19.19
C GLY A 179 6.36 2.24 18.27
N GLY A 180 6.29 3.50 17.81
CA GLY A 180 7.29 4.06 16.88
C GLY A 180 7.45 3.30 15.56
N LEU A 181 8.42 3.72 14.73
CA LEU A 181 8.59 3.18 13.37
C LEU A 181 8.85 1.66 13.36
N LYS A 182 9.60 1.14 14.34
CA LYS A 182 9.96 -0.28 14.34
C LYS A 182 8.74 -1.17 14.58
N ALA A 183 7.84 -0.79 15.48
CA ALA A 183 6.65 -1.60 15.75
C ALA A 183 5.76 -1.63 14.52
N VAL A 184 5.53 -0.44 13.92
CA VAL A 184 4.80 -0.29 12.67
C VAL A 184 5.42 -1.16 11.57
N ALA A 185 6.73 -1.09 11.34
CA ALA A 185 7.36 -1.84 10.27
C ALA A 185 7.27 -3.38 10.48
N VAL A 186 7.39 -3.84 11.73
CA VAL A 186 7.25 -5.27 12.06
C VAL A 186 5.81 -5.73 11.89
N SER A 187 4.82 -4.99 12.43
CA SER A 187 3.41 -5.32 12.25
C SER A 187 3.05 -5.34 10.77
N ASP A 188 3.55 -4.37 10.01
CA ASP A 188 3.27 -4.27 8.60
C ASP A 188 3.81 -5.48 7.83
N THR A 189 4.96 -5.99 8.22
CA THR A 189 5.56 -7.16 7.55
C THR A 189 4.72 -8.41 7.71
N ILE A 190 4.13 -8.61 8.89
CA ILE A 190 3.26 -9.76 9.16
C ILE A 190 1.94 -9.60 8.40
N ASN A 191 1.37 -8.40 8.46
CA ASN A 191 0.15 -8.06 7.71
C ASN A 191 0.35 -8.16 6.20
N ALA A 192 1.53 -7.82 5.67
CA ALA A 192 1.85 -7.97 4.25
C ALA A 192 1.80 -9.43 3.80
N ILE A 193 2.24 -10.38 4.63
CA ILE A 193 2.10 -11.82 4.32
C ILE A 193 0.62 -12.19 4.22
N GLY A 194 -0.18 -11.77 5.20
CA GLY A 194 -1.63 -11.99 5.19
C GLY A 194 -2.29 -11.39 3.95
N LEU A 195 -1.92 -10.16 3.61
CA LEU A 195 -2.43 -9.45 2.43
C LEU A 195 -2.02 -10.13 1.12
N LEU A 196 -0.77 -10.53 0.95
CA LEU A 196 -0.33 -11.21 -0.28
C LEU A 196 -1.02 -12.57 -0.42
N THR A 197 -1.17 -13.31 0.69
CA THR A 197 -1.82 -14.61 0.67
C THR A 197 -3.31 -14.47 0.37
N GLY A 198 -4.03 -13.63 1.12
CA GLY A 198 -5.45 -13.37 0.90
C GLY A 198 -5.73 -12.73 -0.47
N GLY A 199 -4.91 -11.77 -0.87
CA GLY A 199 -5.00 -11.07 -2.14
C GLY A 199 -4.81 -11.98 -3.35
N LEU A 200 -3.92 -12.98 -3.28
CA LEU A 200 -3.75 -13.97 -4.34
C LEU A 200 -4.83 -15.07 -4.33
N LEU A 201 -5.47 -15.33 -3.18
CA LEU A 201 -6.59 -16.27 -3.11
C LEU A 201 -7.86 -15.72 -3.78
N ILE A 202 -8.07 -14.40 -3.77
CA ILE A 202 -9.22 -13.77 -4.44
C ILE A 202 -9.29 -14.11 -5.93
N PRO A 203 -8.27 -13.85 -6.78
CA PRO A 203 -8.33 -14.20 -8.18
C PRO A 203 -8.40 -15.72 -8.39
N VAL A 204 -7.79 -16.54 -7.52
CA VAL A 204 -7.91 -18.00 -7.59
C VAL A 204 -9.38 -18.44 -7.44
N PHE A 205 -10.05 -18.01 -6.38
CA PHE A 205 -11.46 -18.35 -6.16
C PHE A 205 -12.38 -17.71 -7.18
N GLY A 206 -12.09 -16.47 -7.60
CA GLY A 206 -12.83 -15.76 -8.63
C GLY A 206 -12.78 -16.48 -9.99
N LEU A 207 -11.59 -16.90 -10.43
CA LEU A 207 -11.43 -17.68 -11.67
C LEU A 207 -12.10 -19.05 -11.56
N MET A 208 -12.00 -19.73 -10.42
CA MET A 208 -12.75 -20.98 -10.21
C MET A 208 -14.26 -20.77 -10.28
N ALA A 209 -14.78 -19.65 -9.76
CA ALA A 209 -16.21 -19.37 -9.76
C ALA A 209 -16.76 -19.12 -11.18
N ILE A 210 -16.01 -18.44 -12.05
CA ILE A 210 -16.42 -18.19 -13.44
C ILE A 210 -16.04 -19.33 -14.41
N GLY A 211 -15.18 -20.25 -13.99
CA GLY A 211 -14.63 -21.33 -14.80
C GLY A 211 -15.13 -22.72 -14.44
N ASP A 212 -16.29 -22.83 -13.80
CA ASP A 212 -16.90 -24.09 -13.34
C ASP A 212 -15.96 -24.95 -12.49
N GLY A 213 -15.23 -24.31 -11.57
CA GLY A 213 -14.28 -24.95 -10.67
C GLY A 213 -12.84 -25.06 -11.22
N SER A 214 -12.60 -24.69 -12.48
CA SER A 214 -11.26 -24.69 -13.09
C SER A 214 -10.73 -23.27 -13.31
N ILE A 215 -9.55 -22.98 -12.76
CA ILE A 215 -8.85 -21.69 -12.92
C ILE A 215 -8.54 -21.39 -14.39
N LEU A 216 -8.07 -22.39 -15.15
CA LEU A 216 -7.67 -22.22 -16.55
C LEU A 216 -8.88 -21.89 -17.43
N ASN A 217 -9.94 -22.68 -17.30
CA ASN A 217 -11.23 -22.39 -17.94
C ASN A 217 -11.75 -20.99 -17.58
N GLY A 218 -11.68 -20.59 -16.30
CA GLY A 218 -12.10 -19.26 -15.89
C GLY A 218 -11.30 -18.14 -16.52
N TRP A 219 -9.99 -18.34 -16.69
CA TRP A 219 -9.12 -17.42 -17.42
C TRP A 219 -9.54 -17.30 -18.89
N ASP A 220 -9.74 -18.44 -19.56
CA ASP A 220 -10.14 -18.47 -20.97
C ASP A 220 -11.50 -17.78 -21.18
N VAL A 221 -12.49 -18.08 -20.32
CA VAL A 221 -13.82 -17.44 -20.34
C VAL A 221 -13.69 -15.93 -20.16
N MET A 222 -12.89 -15.48 -19.19
CA MET A 222 -12.70 -14.06 -18.89
C MET A 222 -12.06 -13.30 -20.07
N VAL A 223 -11.01 -13.86 -20.68
CA VAL A 223 -10.29 -13.23 -21.79
C VAL A 223 -11.11 -13.23 -23.07
N GLN A 224 -11.76 -14.35 -23.40
CA GLN A 224 -12.56 -14.46 -24.63
C GLN A 224 -13.84 -13.64 -24.59
N SER A 225 -14.47 -13.51 -23.42
CA SER A 225 -15.70 -12.73 -23.26
C SER A 225 -15.44 -11.22 -23.23
N ASN A 226 -14.23 -10.79 -22.85
CA ASN A 226 -13.91 -9.38 -22.62
C ASN A 226 -12.53 -8.99 -23.20
N PRO A 227 -12.27 -9.21 -24.50
CA PRO A 227 -10.96 -8.97 -25.10
C PRO A 227 -10.48 -7.52 -24.90
N ASP A 228 -11.40 -6.55 -24.99
CA ASP A 228 -11.12 -5.12 -24.81
C ASP A 228 -10.55 -4.81 -23.41
N LYS A 229 -10.91 -5.60 -22.38
CA LYS A 229 -10.37 -5.45 -21.01
C LYS A 229 -8.92 -5.92 -20.90
N PHE A 230 -8.36 -6.56 -21.91
CA PHE A 230 -6.97 -7.02 -21.94
C PHE A 230 -6.08 -6.16 -22.85
N GLU A 231 -6.61 -5.05 -23.38
CA GLU A 231 -5.80 -4.05 -24.08
C GLU A 231 -4.97 -3.25 -23.07
N ALA A 232 -3.65 -3.43 -23.12
CA ALA A 232 -2.73 -2.77 -22.20
C ALA A 232 -2.39 -1.32 -22.60
N MET A 233 -2.65 -0.94 -23.86
CA MET A 233 -2.36 0.40 -24.37
C MET A 233 -3.61 1.27 -24.27
N GLY A 234 -3.63 2.16 -23.27
CA GLY A 234 -4.70 3.15 -23.14
C GLY A 234 -4.66 4.18 -24.27
N ASP A 235 -5.83 4.50 -24.83
CA ASP A 235 -6.03 5.57 -25.80
C ASP A 235 -6.02 6.96 -25.13
N SER A 236 -6.38 8.02 -25.88
CA SER A 236 -6.42 9.39 -25.33
C SER A 236 -7.52 9.64 -24.30
N GLY A 237 -8.56 8.78 -24.24
CA GLY A 237 -9.68 8.89 -23.31
C GLY A 237 -9.52 8.04 -22.05
N ALA A 238 -8.61 7.05 -22.06
CA ALA A 238 -8.31 6.20 -20.93
C ALA A 238 -7.73 6.97 -19.73
N SER A 239 -7.91 6.44 -18.52
CA SER A 239 -7.30 7.00 -17.31
C SER A 239 -5.77 6.98 -17.34
N VAL A 240 -5.19 6.05 -18.11
CA VAL A 240 -3.75 5.96 -18.37
C VAL A 240 -3.49 5.88 -19.88
N PRO A 241 -3.45 7.02 -20.58
CA PRO A 241 -3.06 7.04 -21.99
C PRO A 241 -1.61 6.57 -22.12
N PHE A 242 -1.31 5.73 -23.13
CA PHE A 242 0.01 5.10 -23.27
C PHE A 242 1.16 6.11 -23.29
N ALA A 243 0.98 7.26 -23.94
CA ALA A 243 2.00 8.31 -23.99
C ALA A 243 2.38 8.89 -22.61
N THR A 244 1.46 8.85 -21.64
CA THR A 244 1.70 9.40 -20.28
C THR A 244 2.72 8.59 -19.49
N ILE A 245 2.93 7.32 -19.86
CA ILE A 245 3.97 6.45 -19.29
C ILE A 245 5.35 7.12 -19.41
N PHE A 246 5.63 7.75 -20.55
CA PHE A 246 6.93 8.32 -20.88
C PHE A 246 7.09 9.79 -20.45
N THR A 247 6.00 10.47 -20.09
CA THR A 247 6.01 11.90 -19.77
C THR A 247 5.82 12.14 -18.27
N GLY A 248 4.60 11.97 -17.76
CA GLY A 248 4.24 12.32 -16.38
C GLY A 248 4.26 11.14 -15.42
N MET A 249 3.82 9.96 -15.85
CA MET A 249 3.57 8.84 -14.95
C MET A 249 4.84 8.35 -14.27
N MET A 250 5.94 8.20 -15.03
CA MET A 250 7.22 7.80 -14.44
C MET A 250 7.77 8.84 -13.46
N LEU A 251 7.53 10.14 -13.69
CA LEU A 251 7.91 11.20 -12.75
C LEU A 251 7.12 11.08 -11.44
N VAL A 252 5.81 10.82 -11.52
CA VAL A 252 4.97 10.57 -10.34
C VAL A 252 5.45 9.34 -9.56
N GLN A 253 5.84 8.27 -10.25
CA GLN A 253 6.38 7.08 -9.61
C GLN A 253 7.72 7.36 -8.92
N LEU A 254 8.65 8.06 -9.57
CA LEU A 254 9.92 8.44 -8.94
C LEU A 254 9.70 9.34 -7.73
N PHE A 255 8.74 10.27 -7.80
CA PHE A 255 8.33 11.07 -6.66
C PHE A 255 7.80 10.19 -5.52
N TYR A 256 6.82 9.33 -5.82
CA TYR A 256 6.14 8.51 -4.81
C TYR A 256 7.10 7.51 -4.14
N TRP A 257 7.94 6.80 -4.90
CA TRP A 257 8.82 5.79 -4.31
C TRP A 257 10.12 6.37 -3.77
N GLY A 258 10.61 7.44 -4.39
CA GLY A 258 11.89 8.04 -4.08
C GLY A 258 11.87 9.14 -3.03
N THR A 259 10.77 9.89 -2.94
CA THR A 259 10.72 11.14 -2.15
C THR A 259 9.54 11.24 -1.20
N ASN A 260 8.51 10.40 -1.34
CA ASN A 260 7.41 10.33 -0.38
C ASN A 260 7.95 9.84 0.97
N GLN A 261 7.84 10.71 1.97
CA GLN A 261 8.37 10.46 3.30
C GLN A 261 7.77 9.19 3.91
N ALA A 262 6.47 8.93 3.74
CA ALA A 262 5.81 7.74 4.27
C ALA A 262 6.46 6.43 3.75
N ILE A 263 6.86 6.40 2.49
CA ILE A 263 7.47 5.21 1.87
C ILE A 263 8.95 5.11 2.21
N ILE A 264 9.74 6.15 1.88
CA ILE A 264 11.20 6.09 1.98
C ILE A 264 11.69 5.98 3.42
N GLN A 265 10.91 6.43 4.42
CA GLN A 265 11.27 6.35 5.83
C GLN A 265 11.61 4.93 6.28
N ARG A 266 10.91 3.92 5.76
CA ARG A 266 11.18 2.51 6.08
C ARG A 266 12.59 2.11 5.65
N ALA A 267 13.02 2.58 4.47
CA ALA A 267 14.37 2.32 3.96
C ALA A 267 15.43 3.16 4.69
N LEU A 268 15.10 4.36 5.18
CA LEU A 268 16.00 5.18 6.00
C LEU A 268 16.27 4.57 7.38
N GLY A 269 15.33 3.77 7.92
CA GLY A 269 15.49 2.99 9.15
C GLY A 269 16.30 1.69 8.99
N ALA A 270 16.91 1.44 7.83
CA ALA A 270 17.70 0.25 7.57
C ALA A 270 18.97 0.17 8.45
N LYS A 271 19.39 -1.05 8.82
CA LYS A 271 20.65 -1.26 9.56
C LYS A 271 21.91 -0.87 8.79
N ASN A 272 21.84 -0.91 7.47
CA ASN A 272 22.89 -0.46 6.57
C ASN A 272 22.32 -0.32 5.16
N LEU A 273 23.11 0.28 4.25
CA LEU A 273 22.72 0.47 2.86
C LEU A 273 22.35 -0.85 2.16
N LYS A 274 23.08 -1.93 2.43
CA LYS A 274 22.83 -3.24 1.81
C LYS A 274 21.43 -3.77 2.13
N GLU A 275 20.98 -3.65 3.38
CA GLU A 275 19.61 -4.05 3.73
C GLU A 275 18.54 -3.12 3.18
N GLY A 276 18.80 -1.81 3.18
CA GLY A 276 17.86 -0.86 2.59
C GLY A 276 17.64 -1.14 1.10
N GLN A 277 18.73 -1.40 0.37
CA GLN A 277 18.69 -1.81 -1.04
C GLN A 277 18.00 -3.16 -1.22
N LYS A 278 18.36 -4.16 -0.39
CA LYS A 278 17.69 -5.47 -0.40
C LYS A 278 16.18 -5.31 -0.20
N GLY A 279 15.75 -4.47 0.74
CA GLY A 279 14.34 -4.25 1.03
C GLY A 279 13.59 -3.61 -0.14
N LEU A 280 14.15 -2.56 -0.74
CA LEU A 280 13.54 -1.94 -1.92
C LEU A 280 13.53 -2.90 -3.12
N LEU A 281 14.59 -3.64 -3.38
CA LEU A 281 14.62 -4.60 -4.50
C LEU A 281 13.64 -5.75 -4.31
N LEU A 282 13.49 -6.27 -3.08
CA LEU A 282 12.46 -7.26 -2.77
C LEU A 282 11.04 -6.68 -2.94
N ALA A 283 10.82 -5.44 -2.49
CA ALA A 283 9.54 -4.75 -2.71
C ALA A 283 9.26 -4.59 -4.21
N ALA A 284 10.25 -4.19 -5.02
CA ALA A 284 10.10 -4.06 -6.46
C ALA A 284 9.74 -5.38 -7.14
N PHE A 285 10.37 -6.48 -6.72
CA PHE A 285 10.05 -7.82 -7.23
C PHE A 285 8.61 -8.21 -6.93
N ILE A 286 8.17 -8.04 -5.67
CA ILE A 286 6.79 -8.37 -5.28
C ILE A 286 5.79 -7.43 -5.98
N LYS A 287 6.15 -6.17 -6.19
CA LYS A 287 5.31 -5.16 -6.86
C LYS A 287 4.91 -5.58 -8.29
N ILE A 288 5.76 -6.34 -8.98
CA ILE A 288 5.43 -6.89 -10.32
C ILE A 288 4.27 -7.89 -10.25
N LEU A 289 4.09 -8.59 -9.12
CA LEU A 289 3.01 -9.55 -8.91
C LEU A 289 1.71 -8.90 -8.45
N VAL A 290 1.76 -7.65 -7.98
CA VAL A 290 0.60 -6.96 -7.41
C VAL A 290 -0.57 -6.79 -8.39
N PRO A 291 -0.40 -6.58 -9.72
CA PRO A 291 -1.54 -6.56 -10.65
C PRO A 291 -2.44 -7.80 -10.55
N LEU A 292 -1.89 -8.96 -10.17
CA LEU A 292 -2.69 -10.16 -9.94
C LEU A 292 -3.68 -10.01 -8.77
N ILE A 293 -3.35 -9.17 -7.79
CA ILE A 293 -4.13 -8.93 -6.57
C ILE A 293 -5.12 -7.77 -6.73
N VAL A 294 -4.79 -6.76 -7.54
CA VAL A 294 -5.55 -5.49 -7.59
C VAL A 294 -6.15 -5.15 -8.94
N VAL A 295 -5.76 -5.84 -10.02
CA VAL A 295 -6.31 -5.63 -11.37
C VAL A 295 -7.18 -6.81 -11.77
N ILE A 296 -6.65 -8.03 -11.65
CA ILE A 296 -7.38 -9.24 -12.05
C ILE A 296 -8.71 -9.39 -11.31
N PRO A 297 -8.83 -9.16 -9.99
CA PRO A 297 -10.12 -9.23 -9.32
C PRO A 297 -11.15 -8.22 -9.81
N GLY A 298 -10.72 -7.02 -10.24
CA GLY A 298 -11.59 -6.03 -10.88
C GLY A 298 -12.19 -6.54 -12.20
N ILE A 299 -11.37 -7.22 -13.02
CA ILE A 299 -11.83 -7.81 -14.29
C ILE A 299 -12.74 -9.02 -14.03
N ILE A 300 -12.42 -9.86 -13.04
CA ILE A 300 -13.29 -10.97 -12.61
C ILE A 300 -14.65 -10.43 -12.17
N ALA A 301 -14.66 -9.38 -11.35
CA ALA A 301 -15.90 -8.74 -10.92
C ALA A 301 -16.71 -8.23 -12.12
N PHE A 302 -16.06 -7.62 -13.13
CA PHE A 302 -16.74 -7.21 -14.36
C PHE A 302 -17.37 -8.42 -15.09
N GLN A 303 -16.65 -9.54 -15.21
CA GLN A 303 -17.20 -10.75 -15.83
C GLN A 303 -18.38 -11.36 -15.05
N MET A 304 -18.36 -11.27 -13.72
CA MET A 304 -19.41 -11.82 -12.86
C MET A 304 -20.68 -10.97 -12.89
N PHE A 305 -20.54 -9.64 -12.82
CA PHE A 305 -21.67 -8.72 -12.70
C PHE A 305 -22.14 -8.16 -14.04
N LYS A 306 -21.26 -8.06 -15.05
CA LYS A 306 -21.51 -7.59 -16.42
C LYS A 306 -22.25 -6.24 -16.53
N GLU A 307 -22.28 -5.46 -15.47
CA GLU A 307 -22.91 -4.14 -15.44
C GLU A 307 -21.87 -3.05 -15.65
N PRO A 308 -22.05 -2.12 -16.60
CA PRO A 308 -21.24 -0.91 -16.61
C PRO A 308 -21.55 -0.05 -15.36
N LEU A 309 -20.49 0.36 -14.65
CA LEU A 309 -20.56 1.33 -13.54
C LEU A 309 -20.75 2.76 -14.06
#